data_AF-A0A7V7BS01-F1
#
_entry.id   AF-A0A7V7BS01-F1
#
_cell.length_a   1.000
_cell.length_b   1.000
_cell.length_c   1.000
_cell.angle_alpha   90.00
_cell.angle_beta   90.00
_cell.angle_gamma   90.00
#
_symmetry.space_group_name_H-M   'P 1'
#
loop_
_entity.id
_entity.type
_entity.pdbx_description
1 polymer ?
#
loop_
_entity_poly.entity_id
_entity_poly.type
_entity_poly.pdbx_seq_one_letter_code
_entity_poly.pdbx_strand_id
1 'polypeptide(L)'
;MHLTPTTHAQPIPYTIGVILDQLGGRGITGALVYCGASTPGYKCPPGDDECRSGYRSKVTPNGSVDYDVGLSFRVNGKRGENWTIIVAYEPDDTYSVYLWRRVRYTTAQLLRDPENTRIGEVIAEHHDVYCDELKRIVEQTYDNAIKTFNQGFIPG
;
A
#
# COMPACT_ATOMS: atom_id res chain seq x y z
N MET A 1 28.62 -34.27 6.75
CA MET A 1 28.12 -32.89 6.90
C MET A 1 27.00 -32.72 5.88
N HIS A 2 25.74 -32.78 6.32
CA HIS A 2 24.59 -32.48 5.46
C HIS A 2 24.42 -30.97 5.42
N LEU A 3 24.50 -30.39 4.22
CA LEU A 3 24.10 -29.01 3.97
C LEU A 3 22.57 -29.00 3.89
N THR A 4 21.91 -28.35 4.84
CA THR A 4 20.49 -28.03 4.73
C THR A 4 20.30 -27.03 3.59
N PRO A 5 19.36 -27.27 2.64
CA PRO A 5 19.09 -26.29 1.60
C PRO A 5 18.48 -25.04 2.23
N THR A 6 19.06 -23.90 1.90
CA THR A 6 18.57 -22.56 2.12
C THR A 6 17.10 -22.41 1.71
N THR A 7 16.34 -21.74 2.56
CA THR A 7 14.95 -21.31 2.42
C THR A 7 14.63 -20.91 0.98
N HIS A 8 13.81 -21.71 0.28
CA HIS A 8 13.20 -21.30 -0.98
C HIS A 8 12.30 -20.09 -0.69
N ALA A 9 12.73 -18.89 -1.11
CA ALA A 9 11.80 -17.78 -1.26
C ALA A 9 10.70 -18.25 -2.21
N GLN A 10 9.46 -18.34 -1.71
CA GLN A 10 8.32 -18.67 -2.56
C GLN A 10 8.25 -17.66 -3.70
N PRO A 11 8.02 -18.10 -4.95
CA PRO A 11 7.84 -17.17 -6.06
C PRO A 11 6.70 -16.20 -5.74
N ILE A 12 6.84 -14.95 -6.15
CA ILE A 12 5.77 -13.95 -6.03
C ILE A 12 4.55 -14.48 -6.82
N PRO A 13 3.35 -14.54 -6.22
CA PRO A 13 2.15 -14.97 -6.94
C PRO A 13 1.91 -14.17 -8.21
N TYR A 14 1.34 -14.79 -9.24
CA TYR A 14 1.15 -14.19 -10.57
C TYR A 14 0.42 -12.85 -10.49
N THR A 15 -0.70 -12.78 -9.76
CA THR A 15 -1.49 -11.55 -9.59
C THR A 15 -0.65 -10.41 -9.00
N ILE A 16 0.18 -10.70 -8.00
CA ILE A 16 1.07 -9.68 -7.40
C ILE A 16 2.15 -9.27 -8.39
N GLY A 17 2.67 -10.22 -9.17
CA GLY A 17 3.58 -9.94 -10.27
C GLY A 17 2.99 -8.98 -11.29
N VAL A 18 1.74 -9.19 -11.70
CA VAL A 18 1.00 -8.32 -12.64
C VAL A 18 0.82 -6.92 -12.06
N ILE A 19 0.45 -6.78 -10.78
CA ILE A 19 0.34 -5.46 -10.12
C ILE A 19 1.68 -4.73 -10.16
N LEU A 20 2.79 -5.41 -9.83
CA LEU A 20 4.12 -4.82 -9.88
C LEU A 20 4.50 -4.36 -11.29
N ASP A 21 4.14 -5.14 -12.31
CA ASP A 21 4.43 -4.81 -13.70
C ASP A 21 3.60 -3.59 -14.16
N GLN A 22 2.32 -3.51 -13.77
CA GLN A 22 1.45 -2.36 -14.02
C GLN A 22 1.90 -1.08 -13.30
N LEU A 23 2.56 -1.20 -12.15
CA LEU A 23 3.19 -0.07 -11.45
C LEU A 23 4.45 0.45 -12.17
N GLY A 24 4.82 -0.12 -13.32
CA GLY A 24 5.97 0.29 -14.12
C GLY A 24 7.18 -0.65 -14.01
N GLY A 25 6.98 -1.87 -13.52
CA GLY A 25 7.97 -2.94 -13.53
C GLY A 25 8.76 -3.11 -12.23
N ARG A 26 9.55 -4.19 -12.19
CA ARG A 26 10.38 -4.61 -11.03
C ARG A 26 11.80 -4.01 -11.03
N GLY A 27 12.05 -3.01 -11.87
CA GLY A 27 13.36 -2.43 -12.15
C GLY A 27 13.63 -1.08 -11.47
N ILE A 28 14.54 -0.29 -12.05
CA ILE A 28 14.95 1.05 -11.56
C ILE A 28 13.99 2.18 -11.96
N THR A 29 12.83 1.86 -12.51
CA THR A 29 11.81 2.80 -12.99
C THR A 29 10.43 2.40 -12.47
N GLY A 30 9.48 3.33 -12.45
CA GLY A 30 8.08 3.06 -12.09
C GLY A 30 7.64 3.76 -10.81
N ALA A 31 6.36 3.61 -10.47
CA ALA A 31 5.73 4.29 -9.34
C ALA A 31 6.43 3.92 -8.00
N LEU A 32 6.94 2.70 -7.88
CA LEU A 32 7.68 2.28 -6.69
C LEU A 32 8.95 3.11 -6.49
N VAL A 33 9.77 3.29 -7.53
CA VAL A 33 10.98 4.11 -7.43
C VAL A 33 10.63 5.58 -7.26
N TYR A 34 9.62 6.07 -8.00
CA TYR A 34 9.15 7.44 -7.93
C TYR A 34 8.74 7.85 -6.51
N CYS A 35 7.97 7.02 -5.82
CA CYS A 35 7.48 7.30 -4.47
C CYS A 35 8.51 6.97 -3.35
N GLY A 36 9.72 6.49 -3.69
CA GLY A 36 10.69 6.02 -2.71
C GLY A 36 10.21 4.79 -1.93
N ALA A 37 9.65 3.81 -2.65
CA ALA A 37 9.03 2.65 -2.04
C ALA A 37 10.01 1.83 -1.18
N SER A 38 9.57 1.45 0.01
CA SER A 38 10.31 0.56 0.90
C SER A 38 9.37 -0.41 1.62
N THR A 39 9.94 -1.50 2.15
CA THR A 39 9.20 -2.54 2.90
C THR A 39 7.94 -3.05 2.17
N PRO A 40 8.05 -3.58 0.94
CA PRO A 40 6.90 -4.11 0.24
C PRO A 40 6.34 -5.33 1.00
N GLY A 41 5.02 -5.37 1.12
CA GLY A 41 4.27 -6.52 1.62
C GLY A 41 3.06 -6.74 0.74
N TYR A 42 2.57 -7.97 0.63
CA TYR A 42 1.41 -8.29 -0.18
C TYR A 42 0.44 -9.19 0.59
N LYS A 43 -0.82 -9.15 0.18
CA LYS A 43 -1.83 -10.15 0.55
C LYS A 43 -2.30 -10.88 -0.70
N CYS A 44 -2.36 -12.19 -0.59
CA CYS A 44 -2.77 -13.11 -1.64
C CYS A 44 -3.29 -14.35 -0.89
N PRO A 45 -4.60 -14.61 -0.83
CA PRO A 45 -5.14 -15.79 -0.19
C PRO A 45 -4.50 -17.06 -0.77
N PRO A 46 -4.11 -18.03 0.07
CA PRO A 46 -3.51 -19.28 -0.40
C PRO A 46 -4.55 -20.12 -1.15
N GLY A 47 -4.22 -20.57 -2.36
CA GLY A 47 -5.13 -21.44 -3.13
C GLY A 47 -4.70 -21.67 -4.57
N ASP A 48 -4.16 -20.66 -5.25
CA ASP A 48 -3.73 -20.72 -6.65
C ASP A 48 -2.59 -19.71 -6.92
N ASP A 49 -1.84 -19.89 -8.01
CA ASP A 49 -0.85 -18.90 -8.49
C ASP A 49 -1.51 -17.55 -8.85
N GLU A 50 -2.81 -17.56 -9.18
CA GLU A 50 -3.64 -16.40 -9.47
C GLU A 50 -4.63 -16.13 -8.33
N CYS A 51 -4.35 -15.11 -7.51
CA CYS A 51 -5.25 -14.68 -6.45
C CYS A 51 -6.35 -13.78 -7.01
N ARG A 52 -7.59 -14.02 -6.56
CA ARG A 52 -8.77 -13.19 -6.83
C ARG A 52 -9.33 -12.66 -5.53
N SER A 53 -9.72 -11.39 -5.52
CA SER A 53 -10.32 -10.77 -4.35
C SER A 53 -11.75 -11.26 -4.17
N GLY A 54 -12.11 -11.71 -2.96
CA GLY A 54 -13.45 -12.12 -2.59
C GLY A 54 -14.38 -10.97 -2.22
N TYR A 55 -13.85 -9.76 -1.95
CA TYR A 55 -14.64 -8.60 -1.56
C TYR A 55 -13.95 -7.28 -1.90
N ARG A 56 -14.75 -6.22 -2.03
CA ARG A 56 -14.20 -4.88 -2.27
C ARG A 56 -13.48 -4.35 -1.04
N SER A 57 -12.31 -3.74 -1.25
CA SER A 57 -11.55 -3.13 -0.16
C SER A 57 -12.28 -1.94 0.46
N LYS A 58 -11.98 -1.65 1.74
CA LYS A 58 -12.68 -0.60 2.51
C LYS A 58 -11.83 -0.05 3.64
N VAL A 59 -12.08 1.20 4.01
CA VAL A 59 -11.53 1.80 5.24
C VAL A 59 -12.34 1.31 6.45
N THR A 60 -11.65 0.74 7.44
CA THR A 60 -12.27 0.25 8.67
C THR A 60 -12.48 1.40 9.68
N PRO A 61 -13.36 1.24 10.68
CA PRO A 61 -13.61 2.31 11.68
C PRO A 61 -12.37 2.79 12.45
N ASN A 62 -11.38 1.92 12.66
CA ASN A 62 -10.09 2.25 13.28
C ASN A 62 -9.08 2.91 12.32
N GLY A 63 -9.49 3.16 11.07
CA GLY A 63 -8.71 3.84 10.05
C GLY A 63 -7.65 3.00 9.34
N SER A 64 -7.67 1.67 9.46
CA SER A 64 -6.92 0.81 8.53
C SER A 64 -7.66 0.59 7.21
N VAL A 65 -6.96 0.04 6.23
CA VAL A 65 -7.56 -0.43 4.98
C VAL A 65 -7.67 -1.96 5.06
N ASP A 66 -8.89 -2.46 4.96
CA ASP A 66 -9.19 -3.87 4.83
C ASP A 66 -9.27 -4.22 3.34
N TYR A 67 -8.52 -5.23 2.93
CA TYR A 67 -8.40 -5.68 1.55
C TYR A 67 -7.92 -7.13 1.53
N ASP A 68 -8.37 -7.86 0.50
CA ASP A 68 -8.14 -9.30 0.35
C ASP A 68 -6.86 -9.60 -0.44
N VAL A 69 -6.77 -9.04 -1.66
CA VAL A 69 -5.62 -9.18 -2.56
C VAL A 69 -5.01 -7.81 -2.82
N GLY A 70 -3.69 -7.69 -2.76
CA GLY A 70 -3.03 -6.43 -3.08
C GLY A 70 -1.59 -6.32 -2.60
N LEU A 71 -1.04 -5.14 -2.86
CA LEU A 71 0.32 -4.75 -2.48
C LEU A 71 0.25 -3.56 -1.53
N SER A 72 1.17 -3.52 -0.58
CA SER A 72 1.41 -2.34 0.26
C SER A 72 2.91 -2.06 0.35
N PHE A 73 3.28 -0.78 0.37
CA PHE A 73 4.67 -0.37 0.51
C PHE A 73 4.74 1.01 1.16
N ARG A 74 5.77 1.22 1.98
CA ARG A 74 6.04 2.54 2.56
C ARG A 74 6.56 3.47 1.48
N VAL A 75 6.23 4.75 1.59
CA VAL A 75 6.68 5.80 0.67
C VAL A 75 7.32 6.95 1.46
N ASN A 76 8.12 7.76 0.77
CA ASN A 76 8.73 8.95 1.36
C ASN A 76 7.65 9.98 1.69
N GLY A 77 7.29 10.14 2.95
CA GLY A 77 6.27 11.10 3.38
C GLY A 77 6.86 12.31 4.12
N LYS A 78 6.01 13.01 4.85
CA LYS A 78 6.45 14.02 5.81
C LYS A 78 7.37 13.41 6.87
N ARG A 79 8.45 14.11 7.23
CA ARG A 79 9.42 13.64 8.23
C ARG A 79 8.72 13.27 9.55
N GLY A 80 8.97 12.04 10.00
CA GLY A 80 8.39 11.52 11.25
C GLY A 80 6.99 10.90 11.08
N GLU A 81 6.40 10.96 9.90
CA GLU A 81 5.18 10.22 9.57
C GLU A 81 5.52 8.93 8.82
N ASN A 82 4.67 7.92 8.98
CA ASN A 82 4.80 6.66 8.26
C ASN A 82 3.68 6.61 7.23
N TRP A 83 4.01 6.91 5.98
CA TRP A 83 3.07 6.85 4.86
C TRP A 83 3.23 5.52 4.13
N THR A 84 2.10 4.92 3.77
CA THR A 84 2.03 3.62 3.09
C THR A 84 1.03 3.76 1.94
N ILE A 85 1.46 3.42 0.73
CA ILE A 85 0.53 3.20 -0.38
C ILE A 85 0.05 1.76 -0.30
N ILE A 86 -1.26 1.57 -0.50
CA ILE A 86 -1.92 0.29 -0.57
C ILE A 86 -2.65 0.24 -1.92
N VAL A 87 -2.34 -0.77 -2.71
CA VAL A 87 -3.01 -1.07 -3.97
C VAL A 87 -3.80 -2.36 -3.76
N ALA A 88 -5.11 -2.23 -3.63
CA ALA A 88 -6.03 -3.36 -3.53
C ALA A 88 -6.48 -3.76 -4.93
N TYR A 89 -6.43 -5.06 -5.23
CA TYR A 89 -7.03 -5.61 -6.44
C TYR A 89 -8.48 -6.00 -6.13
N GLU A 90 -9.42 -5.48 -6.91
CA GLU A 90 -10.85 -5.57 -6.64
C GLU A 90 -11.50 -6.75 -7.38
N PRO A 91 -12.69 -7.23 -6.94
CA PRO A 91 -13.37 -8.37 -7.56
C PRO A 91 -13.78 -8.16 -9.02
N ASP A 92 -13.81 -6.92 -9.51
CA ASP A 92 -14.25 -6.54 -10.85
C ASP A 92 -13.10 -6.15 -11.79
N ASP A 93 -11.91 -6.70 -11.53
CA ASP A 93 -10.70 -6.48 -12.34
C ASP A 93 -10.19 -5.03 -12.35
N THR A 94 -10.61 -4.22 -11.37
CA THR A 94 -10.07 -2.88 -11.12
C THR A 94 -9.18 -2.84 -9.89
N TYR A 95 -8.59 -1.68 -9.61
CA TYR A 95 -7.82 -1.42 -8.40
C TYR A 95 -8.44 -0.31 -7.56
N SER A 96 -8.29 -0.41 -6.24
CA SER A 96 -8.35 0.75 -5.35
C SER A 96 -6.96 1.11 -4.86
N VAL A 97 -6.65 2.39 -4.84
CA VAL A 97 -5.38 2.94 -4.35
C VAL A 97 -5.66 3.79 -3.13
N TYR A 98 -4.98 3.50 -2.02
CA TYR A 98 -5.05 4.27 -0.79
C TYR A 98 -3.66 4.77 -0.42
N LEU A 99 -3.57 6.03 -0.01
CA LEU A 99 -2.45 6.52 0.76
C LEU A 99 -2.87 6.63 2.23
N TRP A 100 -2.25 5.81 3.04
CA TRP A 100 -2.51 5.68 4.46
C TRP A 100 -1.35 6.26 5.28
N ARG A 101 -1.64 6.89 6.41
CA ARG A 101 -0.62 7.26 7.39
C ARG A 101 -0.94 6.77 8.79
N ARG A 102 0.11 6.43 9.54
CA ARG A 102 -0.02 6.08 10.96
C ARG A 102 -0.33 7.32 11.80
N VAL A 103 -1.38 7.25 12.61
CA VAL A 103 -1.69 8.26 13.62
C VAL A 103 -0.85 8.00 14.86
N ARG A 104 -0.26 9.06 15.43
CA ARG A 104 0.50 8.99 16.68
C ARG A 104 -0.28 9.70 17.77
N TYR A 105 -0.55 8.98 18.85
CA TYR A 105 -1.14 9.56 20.05
C TYR A 105 -0.09 9.78 21.13
N THR A 106 -0.26 10.85 21.88
CA THR A 106 0.39 11.03 23.18
C THR A 106 -0.28 10.15 24.23
N THR A 107 0.43 9.81 25.30
CA THR A 107 -0.13 9.06 26.44
C THR A 107 -1.39 9.74 27.01
N ALA A 108 -1.40 11.07 27.07
CA ALA A 108 -2.56 11.83 27.54
C ALA A 108 -3.78 11.68 26.63
N GLN A 109 -3.59 11.53 25.32
CA GLN A 109 -4.69 11.29 24.37
C GLN A 109 -5.23 9.86 24.50
N LEU A 110 -4.36 8.86 24.64
CA LEU A 110 -4.77 7.47 24.85
C LEU A 110 -5.58 7.28 26.13
N LEU A 111 -5.24 8.00 27.20
CA LEU A 111 -5.95 7.91 28.50
C LEU A 111 -7.32 8.59 28.47
N ARG A 112 -7.53 9.59 27.61
CA ARG A 112 -8.81 10.32 27.53
C ARG A 112 -9.88 9.57 26.78
N ASP A 113 -9.50 8.81 25.76
CA ASP A 113 -10.45 8.11 24.90
C ASP A 113 -9.81 6.87 24.26
N PRO A 114 -9.56 5.81 25.04
CA PRO A 114 -8.88 4.61 24.53
C PRO A 114 -9.71 3.89 23.47
N GLU A 115 -11.06 3.95 23.55
CA GLU A 115 -11.96 3.21 22.66
C GLU A 115 -12.08 3.85 21.26
N ASN A 116 -11.84 5.16 21.12
CA ASN A 116 -11.86 5.84 19.82
C ASN A 116 -10.47 6.10 19.23
N THR A 117 -9.42 5.41 19.72
CA THR A 117 -8.07 5.55 19.16
C THR A 117 -7.94 4.83 17.82
N ARG A 118 -7.66 5.60 16.76
CA ARG A 118 -7.42 5.10 15.40
C ARG A 118 -5.96 4.72 15.21
N ILE A 119 -5.71 3.58 14.57
CA ILE A 119 -4.34 3.15 14.28
C ILE A 119 -3.71 3.95 13.13
N GLY A 120 -4.55 4.55 12.28
CA GLY A 120 -4.14 5.40 11.18
C GLY A 120 -5.30 6.12 10.53
N GLU A 121 -5.02 6.72 9.39
CA GLU A 121 -6.02 7.36 8.55
C GLU A 121 -5.62 7.30 7.08
N VAL A 122 -6.61 7.20 6.20
CA VAL A 122 -6.44 7.37 4.76
C VAL A 122 -6.48 8.86 4.45
N ILE A 123 -5.44 9.34 3.77
CA ILE A 123 -5.28 10.77 3.43
C ILE A 123 -5.49 11.05 1.94
N ALA A 124 -5.56 10.01 1.12
CA ALA A 124 -6.01 10.06 -0.27
C ALA A 124 -6.47 8.66 -0.70
N GLU A 125 -7.51 8.59 -1.53
CA GLU A 125 -8.01 7.34 -2.08
C GLU A 125 -8.55 7.51 -3.50
N HIS A 126 -8.44 6.44 -4.29
CA HIS A 126 -8.97 6.31 -5.63
C HIS A 126 -9.57 4.91 -5.79
N HIS A 127 -10.72 4.80 -6.45
CA HIS A 127 -11.41 3.54 -6.73
C HIS A 127 -11.60 3.36 -8.22
N ASP A 128 -11.92 2.12 -8.62
CA ASP A 128 -12.23 1.74 -10.00
C ASP A 128 -11.10 2.15 -10.97
N VAL A 129 -9.85 1.99 -10.52
CA VAL A 129 -8.65 2.32 -11.28
C VAL A 129 -8.34 1.19 -12.24
N TYR A 130 -8.27 1.50 -13.53
CA TYR A 130 -7.90 0.53 -14.56
C TYR A 130 -6.39 0.28 -14.60
N CYS A 131 -6.00 -0.89 -15.09
CA CYS A 131 -4.62 -1.37 -15.08
C CYS A 131 -3.63 -0.46 -15.84
N ASP A 132 -4.07 0.20 -16.90
CA ASP A 132 -3.30 1.14 -17.72
C ASP A 132 -3.11 2.50 -17.04
N GLU A 133 -3.99 2.85 -16.09
CA GLU A 133 -3.91 4.08 -15.32
C GLU A 133 -3.21 3.91 -13.97
N LEU A 134 -3.03 2.67 -13.49
CA LEU A 134 -2.59 2.36 -12.12
C LEU A 134 -1.31 3.10 -11.73
N LYS A 135 -0.26 3.02 -12.56
CA LYS A 135 1.00 3.74 -12.31
C LYS A 135 0.76 5.24 -12.11
N ARG A 136 0.04 5.87 -13.05
CA ARG A 136 -0.23 7.31 -13.03
C ARG A 136 -1.02 7.70 -11.77
N ILE A 137 -2.03 6.91 -11.40
CA ILE A 137 -2.84 7.18 -10.22
C ILE A 137 -2.02 7.07 -8.93
N VAL A 138 -1.14 6.08 -8.81
CA VAL A 138 -0.24 5.95 -7.65
C VAL A 138 0.70 7.15 -7.55
N GLU A 139 1.34 7.55 -8.65
CA GLU A 139 2.23 8.73 -8.70
C GLU A 139 1.46 10.02 -8.37
N GLN A 140 0.26 10.19 -8.92
CA GLN A 140 -0.61 11.33 -8.65
C GLN A 140 -1.09 11.38 -7.19
N THR A 141 -1.46 10.23 -6.63
CA THR A 141 -1.88 10.11 -5.21
C THR A 141 -0.76 10.60 -4.31
N TYR A 142 0.47 10.16 -4.59
CA TYR A 142 1.66 10.57 -3.86
C TYR A 142 1.94 12.07 -3.98
N ASP A 143 1.97 12.60 -5.21
CA ASP A 143 2.23 14.02 -5.47
C ASP A 143 1.22 14.94 -4.77
N ASN A 144 -0.06 14.59 -4.85
CA ASN A 144 -1.13 15.36 -4.24
C ASN A 144 -0.96 15.40 -2.71
N ALA A 145 -0.58 14.28 -2.10
CA ALA A 145 -0.34 14.22 -0.67
C ALA A 145 0.92 14.99 -0.25
N ILE A 146 2.00 14.92 -1.02
CA ILE A 146 3.21 15.71 -0.76
C ILE A 146 2.92 17.22 -0.83
N LYS A 147 2.17 17.65 -1.85
CA LYS A 147 1.74 19.07 -1.98
C LYS A 147 0.88 19.49 -0.80
N THR A 148 -0.09 18.67 -0.42
CA THR A 148 -1.08 18.99 0.61
C THR A 148 -0.49 18.97 2.03
N PHE A 149 0.27 17.93 2.37
CA PHE A 149 0.68 17.66 3.75
C PHE A 149 2.15 17.95 4.03
N ASN A 150 2.98 18.09 2.99
CA ASN A 150 4.42 18.34 3.12
C ASN A 150 4.87 19.62 2.39
N GLN A 151 3.93 20.52 2.03
CA GLN A 151 4.20 21.80 1.35
C GLN A 151 5.03 21.65 0.06
N GLY A 152 4.97 20.49 -0.60
CA GLY A 152 5.76 20.20 -1.80
C GLY A 152 7.21 19.75 -1.53
N PHE A 153 7.64 19.59 -0.28
CA PHE A 153 8.97 19.06 0.04
C PHE A 153 8.98 17.53 0.01
N ILE A 154 10.03 16.91 -0.54
CA ILE A 154 10.25 15.45 -0.45
C ILE A 154 11.52 15.23 0.37
N PRO A 155 11.44 14.68 1.59
CA PRO A 155 12.64 14.32 2.35
C PRO A 155 13.29 13.09 1.72
N GLY A 156 14.61 13.20 1.49
CA GLY A 156 15.47 12.10 1.04
C GLY A 156 15.91 11.17 2.17
#